data_AF-A0A7J2PS18-F1
#
_entry.id   AF-A0A7J2PS18-F1
#
_cell.length_a   1.000
_cell.length_b   1.000
_cell.length_c   1.000
_cell.angle_alpha   90.00
_cell.angle_beta   90.00
_cell.angle_gamma   90.00
#
_symmetry.space_group_name_H-M   'P 1'
#
loop_
_entity.id
_entity.type
_entity.pdbx_description
1 polymer ?
#
loop_
_entity_poly.entity_id
_entity_poly.type
_entity_poly.pdbx_seq_one_letter_code
_entity_poly.pdbx_strand_id
1 'polypeptide(L)'
;MAITKLAPKTDLNSPDNFTHIQFICPVCKTEKSLRFPKTIISQAKGLTTMSIARGLVCKHQFQAFVDKNFMVRGYQKVDFEFEKTKSEEEKKEQPQDNLKNDKKLFENLILEGDYLEYKPKVASKMNDKYQKNCKQEANLKPKIDLQELYNEFWEFIDEDNKLFKGFIKNDTRRKKLFPLY
;
A
#
# COMPACT_ATOMS: atom_id res chain seq x y z
N MET A 1 -30.00 38.92 23.59
CA MET A 1 -29.64 37.81 24.49
C MET A 1 -28.97 36.73 23.65
N ALA A 2 -27.67 36.52 23.79
CA ALA A 2 -26.91 35.54 23.02
C ALA A 2 -26.81 34.24 23.83
N ILE A 3 -27.35 33.14 23.30
CA ILE A 3 -27.25 31.80 23.91
C ILE A 3 -26.06 31.11 23.24
N THR A 4 -24.93 31.07 23.94
CA THR A 4 -23.75 30.31 23.54
C THR A 4 -24.02 28.82 23.73
N LYS A 5 -24.02 28.07 22.61
CA LYS A 5 -24.02 26.60 22.62
C LYS A 5 -22.70 26.11 23.18
N LEU A 6 -22.73 25.57 24.39
CA LEU A 6 -21.64 24.81 24.98
C LEU A 6 -21.53 23.46 24.24
N ALA A 7 -20.39 23.23 23.60
CA ALA A 7 -20.02 21.94 23.04
C ALA A 7 -19.80 20.92 24.19
N PRO A 8 -20.20 19.65 24.04
CA PRO A 8 -20.01 18.66 25.08
C PRO A 8 -18.56 18.21 25.12
N LYS A 9 -17.92 18.37 26.28
CA LYS A 9 -16.61 17.81 26.60
C LYS A 9 -16.76 16.30 26.76
N THR A 10 -16.13 15.53 25.89
CA THR A 10 -16.04 14.07 26.02
C THR A 10 -14.92 13.72 26.99
N ASP A 11 -15.29 13.32 28.20
CA ASP A 11 -14.37 12.71 29.17
C ASP A 11 -13.99 11.30 28.69
N LEU A 12 -12.69 11.11 28.44
CA LEU A 12 -12.10 9.91 27.80
C LEU A 12 -11.77 8.77 28.78
N ASN A 13 -12.30 8.78 30.00
CA ASN A 13 -11.90 7.85 31.06
C ASN A 13 -13.09 7.18 31.75
N SER A 14 -13.74 6.23 31.08
CA SER A 14 -14.55 5.21 31.77
C SER A 14 -14.14 3.79 31.33
N PRO A 15 -13.94 2.85 32.28
CA PRO A 15 -13.33 1.55 32.02
C PRO A 15 -14.21 0.55 31.25
N ASP A 16 -15.49 0.88 30.96
CA ASP A 16 -16.49 -0.06 30.43
C ASP A 16 -16.82 0.11 28.93
N ASN A 17 -16.00 0.86 28.20
CA ASN A 17 -16.25 1.14 26.78
C ASN A 17 -15.62 0.13 25.82
N PHE A 18 -15.39 -1.11 26.24
CA PHE A 18 -14.87 -2.15 25.35
C PHE A 18 -15.96 -3.15 24.98
N THR A 19 -15.85 -3.70 23.78
CA THR A 19 -16.71 -4.76 23.29
C THR A 19 -15.88 -5.87 22.66
N HIS A 20 -16.43 -7.07 22.61
CA HIS A 20 -15.81 -8.22 21.97
C HIS A 20 -16.51 -8.47 20.65
N ILE A 21 -15.73 -8.63 19.58
CA ILE A 21 -16.23 -8.88 18.23
C ILE A 21 -15.55 -10.13 17.71
N GLN A 22 -16.36 -11.09 17.25
CA GLN A 22 -15.87 -12.34 16.67
C GLN A 22 -15.59 -12.14 15.19
N PHE A 23 -14.34 -12.37 14.79
CA PHE A 23 -13.90 -12.34 13.40
C PHE A 23 -13.66 -13.74 12.90
N ILE A 24 -14.08 -13.99 11.66
CA ILE A 24 -13.87 -15.26 10.95
C ILE A 24 -13.01 -14.95 9.73
N CYS A 25 -11.86 -15.60 9.62
CA CYS A 25 -11.00 -15.41 8.45
C CYS A 25 -11.73 -15.89 7.17
N PRO A 26 -11.86 -15.06 6.13
CA PRO A 26 -12.51 -15.46 4.88
C PRO A 26 -11.68 -16.47 4.06
N VAL A 27 -10.41 -16.67 4.39
CA VAL A 27 -9.48 -17.58 3.69
C VAL A 27 -9.44 -18.96 4.35
N CYS A 28 -9.16 -19.04 5.65
CA CYS A 28 -8.97 -20.31 6.37
C CYS A 28 -10.03 -20.61 7.42
N LYS A 29 -11.06 -19.75 7.56
CA LYS A 29 -12.18 -19.92 8.50
C LYS A 29 -11.79 -19.97 9.99
N THR A 30 -10.55 -19.61 10.33
CA THR A 30 -10.13 -19.44 11.72
C THR A 30 -10.95 -18.33 12.38
N GLU A 31 -11.46 -18.60 13.57
CA GLU A 31 -12.24 -17.65 14.35
C GLU A 31 -11.43 -17.09 15.51
N LYS A 32 -11.62 -15.79 15.80
CA LYS A 32 -11.04 -15.17 16.98
C LYS A 32 -11.88 -14.00 17.45
N SER A 33 -12.07 -13.91 18.77
CA SER A 33 -12.69 -12.75 19.41
C SER A 33 -11.62 -11.71 19.73
N LEU A 34 -11.85 -10.47 19.29
CA LEU A 34 -10.95 -9.34 19.50
C LEU A 34 -11.67 -8.23 20.28
N ARG A 35 -10.95 -7.54 21.16
CA ARG A 35 -11.48 -6.50 22.04
C ARG A 35 -11.24 -5.11 21.43
N PHE A 36 -12.30 -4.33 21.25
CA PHE A 36 -12.23 -2.99 20.67
C PHE A 36 -12.99 -1.94 21.51
N PRO A 37 -12.50 -0.69 21.56
CA PRO A 37 -13.27 0.43 22.09
C PRO A 37 -14.54 0.68 21.26
N LYS A 38 -15.69 0.80 21.94
CA LYS A 38 -16.99 1.08 21.31
C LYS A 38 -16.98 2.38 20.50
N THR A 39 -16.16 3.35 20.92
CA THR A 39 -16.00 4.67 20.28
C THR A 39 -15.56 4.59 18.82
N ILE A 40 -14.74 3.60 18.45
CA ILE A 40 -14.23 3.44 17.09
C ILE A 40 -15.37 3.10 16.12
N ILE A 41 -16.36 2.33 16.58
CA ILE A 41 -17.45 1.82 15.75
C ILE A 41 -18.68 2.72 15.83
N SER A 42 -18.96 3.31 17.00
CA SER A 42 -20.14 4.14 17.22
C SER A 42 -20.10 5.49 16.50
N GLN A 43 -18.90 5.99 16.18
CA GLN A 43 -18.72 7.28 15.50
C GLN A 43 -19.02 7.22 13.99
N ALA A 44 -18.94 6.04 13.38
CA ALA A 44 -19.17 5.88 11.95
C ALA A 44 -20.67 6.06 11.59
N LYS A 45 -20.96 6.74 10.47
CA LYS A 45 -22.35 6.89 10.01
C LYS A 45 -22.97 5.56 9.56
N GLY A 46 -22.17 4.69 8.94
CA GLY A 46 -22.58 3.39 8.39
C GLY A 46 -21.76 2.22 8.94
N LEU A 47 -21.19 1.40 8.06
CA LEU A 47 -20.29 0.30 8.42
C LEU A 47 -18.88 0.84 8.71
N THR A 48 -18.25 0.27 9.74
CA THR A 48 -16.85 0.52 10.08
C THR A 48 -15.99 -0.52 9.38
N THR A 49 -15.09 -0.08 8.50
CA THR A 49 -14.12 -0.95 7.84
C THR A 49 -12.91 -1.15 8.74
N MET A 50 -12.59 -2.40 9.06
CA MET A 50 -11.47 -2.77 9.91
C MET A 50 -10.46 -3.59 9.11
N SER A 51 -9.21 -3.13 9.06
CA SER A 51 -8.11 -3.90 8.47
C SER A 51 -7.53 -4.85 9.50
N ILE A 52 -7.63 -6.16 9.24
CA ILE A 52 -7.11 -7.21 10.12
C ILE A 52 -5.76 -7.68 9.55
N ALA A 53 -4.69 -7.19 10.15
CA ALA A 53 -3.32 -7.58 9.81
C ALA A 53 -3.02 -9.05 10.14
N ARG A 54 -2.00 -9.58 9.47
CA ARG A 54 -1.49 -10.94 9.71
C ARG A 54 -1.09 -11.10 11.19
N GLY A 55 -1.41 -12.25 11.77
CA GLY A 55 -1.12 -12.58 13.17
C GLY A 55 -2.19 -12.12 14.17
N LEU A 56 -3.09 -11.20 13.79
CA LEU A 56 -4.18 -10.80 14.68
C LEU A 56 -5.20 -11.94 14.86
N VAL A 57 -5.70 -12.52 13.78
CA VAL A 57 -6.62 -13.67 13.80
C VAL A 57 -5.92 -14.95 13.33
N CYS A 58 -5.23 -14.88 12.20
CA CYS A 58 -4.47 -15.98 11.61
C CYS A 58 -3.35 -15.40 10.72
N LYS A 59 -2.69 -16.21 9.90
CA LYS A 59 -1.61 -15.75 9.00
C LYS A 59 -2.10 -14.89 7.82
N HIS A 60 -3.41 -14.83 7.56
CA HIS A 60 -3.98 -14.08 6.44
C HIS A 60 -4.37 -12.67 6.83
N GLN A 61 -4.24 -11.75 5.87
CA GLN A 61 -4.74 -10.38 5.95
C GLN A 61 -6.11 -10.28 5.28
N PHE A 62 -7.03 -9.54 5.88
CA PHE A 62 -8.36 -9.29 5.32
C PHE A 62 -8.97 -8.03 5.92
N GLN A 63 -9.98 -7.48 5.26
CA GLN A 63 -10.82 -6.41 5.81
C GLN A 63 -12.15 -6.99 6.27
N ALA A 64 -12.69 -6.43 7.35
CA ALA A 64 -13.99 -6.79 7.90
C ALA A 64 -14.87 -5.53 8.03
N PHE A 65 -16.16 -5.68 7.72
CA PHE A 65 -17.14 -4.60 7.82
C PHE A 65 -18.01 -4.82 9.05
N VAL A 66 -17.91 -3.94 10.03
CA VAL A 66 -18.61 -4.04 11.31
C VAL A 66 -19.69 -2.98 11.41
N ASP A 67 -20.89 -3.37 11.84
CA ASP A 67 -21.98 -2.42 12.07
C ASP A 67 -21.98 -1.82 13.48
N LYS A 68 -22.92 -0.90 13.74
CA LYS A 68 -23.09 -0.26 15.06
C LYS A 68 -23.55 -1.22 16.16
N ASN A 69 -24.03 -2.40 15.78
CA ASN A 69 -24.43 -3.46 16.70
C ASN A 69 -23.25 -4.41 17.01
N PHE A 70 -22.03 -4.04 16.58
CA PHE A 70 -20.81 -4.81 16.77
C PHE A 70 -20.83 -6.17 16.06
N MET A 71 -21.63 -6.29 15.01
CA MET A 71 -21.74 -7.49 14.18
C MET A 71 -20.98 -7.32 12.87
N VAL A 72 -20.22 -8.35 12.50
CA VAL A 72 -19.52 -8.38 11.21
C VAL A 72 -20.54 -8.69 10.10
N ARG A 73 -20.66 -7.79 9.12
CA ARG A 73 -21.58 -7.89 7.97
C ARG A 73 -20.93 -8.49 6.73
N GLY A 74 -19.62 -8.40 6.62
CA GLY A 74 -18.91 -8.92 5.45
C GLY A 74 -17.40 -8.90 5.64
N TYR A 75 -16.74 -9.58 4.72
CA TYR A 75 -15.29 -9.67 4.66
C TYR A 75 -14.82 -9.38 3.23
N GLN A 76 -13.65 -8.77 3.11
CA GLN A 76 -12.96 -8.58 1.84
C GLN A 76 -11.55 -9.18 1.93
N LYS A 77 -11.22 -10.04 0.97
CA LYS A 77 -9.87 -10.61 0.83
C LYS A 77 -8.94 -9.57 0.23
N VAL A 78 -7.67 -9.61 0.63
CA VAL A 78 -6.63 -8.76 0.06
C VAL A 78 -5.83 -9.60 -0.92
N ASP A 79 -5.88 -9.24 -2.21
CA ASP A 79 -5.20 -9.98 -3.28
C ASP A 79 -3.69 -9.67 -3.32
N PHE A 80 -3.33 -8.43 -3.00
CA PHE A 80 -1.95 -7.97 -3.01
C PHE A 80 -1.68 -7.02 -1.83
N GLU A 81 -0.54 -7.21 -1.18
CA GLU A 81 -0.05 -6.36 -0.09
C GLU A 81 1.41 -6.03 -0.36
N PHE A 82 1.76 -4.75 -0.34
CA PHE A 82 3.15 -4.32 -0.45
C PHE A 82 3.90 -4.71 0.83
N GLU A 83 5.02 -5.41 0.67
CA GLU A 83 5.94 -5.63 1.77
C GLU A 83 6.53 -4.28 2.18
N LYS A 84 6.37 -3.90 3.46
CA LYS A 84 7.16 -2.79 4.01
C LYS A 84 8.62 -3.24 4.01
N THR A 85 9.42 -2.71 3.08
CA THR A 85 10.87 -2.79 3.18
C THR A 85 11.23 -2.22 4.55
N LYS A 86 11.86 -3.03 5.42
CA LYS A 86 12.31 -2.60 6.76
C LYS A 86 13.53 -1.67 6.67
N SER A 87 13.43 -0.64 5.84
CA SER A 87 14.35 0.46 5.73
C SER A 87 13.53 1.72 5.97
N GLU A 88 13.62 2.22 7.21
CA GLU A 88 13.57 3.64 7.61
C GLU A 88 12.60 4.04 8.74
N GLU A 89 11.59 3.23 9.12
CA GLU A 89 10.61 3.71 10.14
C GLU A 89 10.68 3.06 11.52
N GLU A 90 11.64 2.16 11.80
CA GLU A 90 11.83 1.61 13.15
C GLU A 90 13.28 1.77 13.64
N LYS A 91 13.77 3.02 13.73
CA LYS A 91 14.79 3.33 14.73
C LYS A 91 14.08 3.80 16.00
N LYS A 92 13.84 2.81 16.86
CA LYS A 92 13.60 3.02 18.29
C LYS A 92 14.57 4.08 18.81
N GLU A 93 14.04 5.03 19.56
CA GLU A 93 14.81 5.93 20.40
C GLU A 93 15.76 5.09 21.26
N GLN A 94 17.05 5.06 20.88
CA GLN A 94 18.13 4.63 21.75
C GLN A 94 19.25 5.69 21.66
N PRO A 95 19.79 6.20 22.79
CA PRO A 95 20.50 7.48 22.78
C PRO A 95 21.99 7.43 22.42
N GLN A 96 22.51 6.44 21.67
CA GLN A 96 23.98 6.24 21.65
C GLN A 96 24.70 6.04 20.31
N ASP A 97 24.06 6.11 19.14
CA ASP A 97 24.77 5.90 17.85
C ASP A 97 24.62 7.00 16.78
N ASN A 98 24.08 8.18 17.09
CA ASN A 98 23.93 9.27 16.09
C ASN A 98 25.21 10.10 15.82
N LEU A 99 26.19 10.10 16.74
CA LEU A 99 27.37 10.98 16.63
C LEU A 99 28.25 10.72 15.40
N LYS A 100 28.21 9.51 14.81
CA LYS A 100 29.04 9.17 13.64
C LYS A 100 28.42 9.63 12.32
N ASN A 101 27.10 9.74 12.26
CA ASN A 101 26.42 10.16 11.03
C ASN A 101 26.42 11.68 10.90
N ASP A 102 26.29 12.38 12.03
CA ASP A 102 26.28 13.85 12.07
C ASP A 102 27.64 14.42 11.66
N LYS A 103 28.75 13.84 12.15
CA LYS A 103 30.11 14.26 11.73
C LYS A 103 30.31 14.18 10.22
N LYS A 104 29.83 13.11 9.58
CA LYS A 104 29.90 12.96 8.12
C LYS A 104 29.07 14.00 7.37
N LEU A 105 27.95 14.45 7.96
CA LEU A 105 27.13 15.51 7.39
C LEU A 105 27.87 16.86 7.48
N PHE A 106 28.43 17.19 8.65
CA PHE A 106 29.18 18.42 8.88
C PHE A 106 30.50 18.50 8.10
N GLU A 107 31.15 17.37 7.82
CA GLU A 107 32.38 17.33 7.02
C GLU A 107 32.17 17.73 5.55
N ASN A 108 30.94 17.72 5.05
CA ASN A 108 30.58 18.10 3.69
C ASN A 108 29.87 19.46 3.63
N LEU A 109 29.63 20.11 4.77
CA LEU A 109 29.05 21.45 4.85
C LEU A 109 30.18 22.48 4.95
N ILE A 110 30.17 23.45 4.04
CA ILE A 110 31.08 24.60 4.04
C ILE A 110 30.28 25.79 4.56
N LEU A 111 30.82 26.42 5.60
CA LEU A 111 30.27 27.61 6.25
C LEU A 111 31.27 28.75 6.08
N GLU A 112 30.92 29.75 5.28
CA GLU A 112 31.70 30.97 5.09
C GLU A 112 30.80 32.19 5.36
N GLY A 113 30.87 32.75 6.57
CA GLY A 113 29.97 33.82 7.00
C GLY A 113 28.51 33.36 7.01
N ASP A 114 27.64 34.08 6.29
CA ASP A 114 26.22 33.76 6.15
C ASP A 114 25.93 32.76 5.02
N TYR A 115 26.98 32.24 4.36
CA TYR A 115 26.86 31.32 3.24
C TYR A 115 27.03 29.87 3.70
N LEU A 116 26.02 29.03 3.39
CA LEU A 116 26.00 27.60 3.65
C LEU A 116 25.94 26.83 2.32
N GLU A 117 26.96 26.03 2.02
CA GLU A 117 27.00 25.19 0.82
C GLU A 117 27.41 23.75 1.16
N TYR A 118 26.68 22.78 0.62
CA TYR A 118 26.99 21.35 0.78
C TYR A 118 27.79 20.84 -0.41
N LYS A 119 29.05 20.45 -0.18
CA LYS A 119 29.92 19.81 -1.18
C LYS A 119 30.23 18.38 -0.75
N PRO A 120 29.48 17.37 -1.23
CA PRO A 120 29.80 16.00 -0.93
C PRO A 120 31.18 15.66 -1.51
N LYS A 121 32.07 15.09 -0.70
CA LYS A 121 33.32 14.50 -1.19
C LYS A 121 32.94 13.31 -2.07
N VAL A 122 32.88 13.54 -3.37
CA VAL A 122 32.59 12.50 -4.38
C VAL A 122 33.67 11.43 -4.28
N ALA A 123 33.36 10.31 -3.63
CA ALA A 123 33.99 9.05 -3.94
C ALA A 123 33.42 8.61 -5.29
N SER A 124 34.16 8.91 -6.34
CA SER A 124 34.08 8.32 -7.67
C SER A 124 34.32 6.80 -7.60
N LYS A 125 33.37 6.07 -7.01
CA LYS A 125 33.17 4.63 -7.20
C LYS A 125 31.67 4.38 -7.06
N MET A 126 30.96 4.47 -8.19
CA MET A 126 29.73 3.69 -8.34
C MET A 126 30.11 2.25 -7.98
N ASN A 127 29.63 1.77 -6.84
CA ASN A 127 29.77 0.37 -6.50
C ASN A 127 28.94 -0.40 -7.52
N ASP A 128 29.62 -1.23 -8.33
CA ASP A 128 29.09 -2.23 -9.27
C ASP A 128 28.18 -3.31 -8.62
N LYS A 129 27.60 -3.03 -7.45
CA LYS A 129 26.64 -3.89 -6.75
C LYS A 129 25.18 -3.54 -7.05
N TYR A 130 24.89 -2.39 -7.65
CA TYR A 130 23.55 -2.06 -8.17
C TYR A 130 23.31 -2.47 -9.63
N GLN A 131 24.22 -3.22 -10.26
CA GLN A 131 23.95 -3.93 -11.52
C GLN A 131 23.72 -5.45 -11.35
N LYS A 132 23.75 -5.98 -10.12
CA LYS A 132 23.67 -7.45 -9.91
C LYS A 132 22.32 -8.01 -9.45
N ASN A 133 21.30 -7.17 -9.23
CA ASN A 133 19.92 -7.63 -8.98
C ASN A 133 18.94 -7.34 -10.13
N CYS A 134 19.39 -6.79 -11.27
CA CYS A 134 18.62 -6.77 -12.54
C CYS A 134 18.91 -7.98 -13.45
N LYS A 135 19.62 -9.02 -12.98
CA LYS A 135 19.95 -10.22 -13.77
C LYS A 135 19.46 -11.54 -13.16
N GLN A 136 18.55 -11.51 -12.18
CA GLN A 136 17.94 -12.74 -11.62
C GLN A 136 16.41 -12.83 -11.79
N GLU A 137 15.77 -11.88 -12.50
CA GLU A 137 14.40 -12.02 -13.01
C GLU A 137 14.36 -12.22 -14.54
N ALA A 138 15.40 -12.84 -15.10
CA ALA A 138 15.43 -13.23 -16.51
C ALA A 138 14.87 -14.65 -16.77
N ASN A 139 14.44 -15.40 -15.74
CA ASN A 139 14.14 -16.82 -15.91
C ASN A 139 12.69 -17.27 -15.64
N LEU A 140 11.75 -16.37 -15.35
CA LEU A 140 10.32 -16.71 -15.31
C LEU A 140 9.45 -15.58 -15.87
N LYS A 141 9.82 -15.00 -17.02
CA LYS A 141 8.80 -14.38 -17.86
C LYS A 141 8.06 -15.54 -18.54
N PRO A 142 6.77 -15.77 -18.30
CA PRO A 142 6.01 -16.59 -19.24
C PRO A 142 6.22 -15.95 -20.61
N LYS A 143 6.76 -16.70 -21.57
CA LYS A 143 6.82 -16.29 -22.97
C LYS A 143 5.39 -16.32 -23.49
N ILE A 144 4.56 -15.37 -23.09
CA ILE A 144 3.27 -15.13 -23.71
C ILE A 144 3.59 -14.77 -25.15
N ASP A 145 3.00 -15.50 -26.09
CA ASP A 145 3.18 -15.23 -27.50
C ASP A 145 2.54 -13.88 -27.83
N LEU A 146 3.15 -13.10 -28.73
CA LEU A 146 2.61 -11.80 -29.16
C LEU A 146 1.20 -11.96 -29.73
N GLN A 147 0.93 -13.11 -30.36
CA GLN A 147 -0.38 -13.47 -30.86
C GLN A 147 -1.41 -13.72 -29.75
N GLU A 148 -1.00 -14.36 -28.66
CA GLU A 148 -1.87 -14.63 -27.51
C GLU A 148 -2.24 -13.33 -26.80
N LEU A 149 -1.25 -12.49 -26.55
CA LEU A 149 -1.45 -11.14 -26.00
C LEU A 149 -2.37 -10.29 -26.89
N TYR A 150 -2.19 -10.36 -28.22
CA TYR A 150 -3.08 -9.66 -29.13
C TYR A 150 -4.51 -10.18 -29.04
N ASN A 151 -4.71 -11.50 -29.01
CA ASN A 151 -6.05 -12.09 -28.97
C ASN A 151 -6.82 -11.76 -27.70
N GLU A 152 -6.14 -11.64 -26.56
CA GLU A 152 -6.76 -11.32 -25.27
C GLU A 152 -7.08 -9.82 -25.14
N PHE A 153 -6.24 -8.94 -25.70
CA PHE A 153 -6.33 -7.50 -25.48
C PHE A 153 -6.60 -6.66 -26.74
N TRP A 154 -7.01 -7.27 -27.85
CA TRP A 154 -7.21 -6.56 -29.13
C TRP A 154 -8.17 -5.37 -29.02
N GLU A 155 -9.13 -5.36 -28.09
CA GLU A 155 -10.07 -4.25 -27.92
C GLU A 155 -9.41 -2.96 -27.40
N PHE A 156 -8.25 -3.10 -26.73
CA PHE A 156 -7.53 -1.99 -26.09
C PHE A 156 -6.30 -1.52 -26.88
N ILE A 157 -6.00 -2.16 -28.00
CA ILE A 157 -4.83 -1.84 -28.82
C ILE A 157 -5.23 -0.86 -29.94
N ASP A 158 -4.64 0.33 -29.94
CA ASP A 158 -4.87 1.34 -30.98
C ASP A 158 -4.53 0.84 -32.39
N GLU A 159 -5.24 1.34 -33.40
CA GLU A 159 -5.02 0.98 -34.81
C GLU A 159 -3.62 1.38 -35.32
N ASP A 160 -3.07 2.46 -34.77
CA ASP A 160 -1.75 2.98 -35.12
C ASP A 160 -0.59 2.28 -34.40
N ASN A 161 -0.88 1.21 -33.64
CA ASN A 161 0.15 0.49 -32.91
C ASN A 161 1.12 -0.24 -33.86
N LYS A 162 2.38 0.20 -33.87
CA LYS A 162 3.43 -0.35 -34.73
C LYS A 162 3.77 -1.82 -34.45
N LEU A 163 3.63 -2.26 -33.20
CA LEU A 163 3.97 -3.63 -32.78
C LEU A 163 2.93 -4.65 -33.24
N PHE A 164 1.65 -4.29 -33.21
CA PHE A 164 0.55 -5.19 -33.56
C PHE A 164 0.04 -5.02 -34.99
N LYS A 165 0.68 -4.19 -35.81
CA LYS A 165 0.25 -3.85 -37.18
C LYS A 165 -0.06 -5.08 -38.05
N GLY A 166 0.72 -6.15 -37.92
CA GLY A 166 0.48 -7.40 -38.64
C GLY A 166 -0.81 -8.11 -38.23
N PHE A 167 -1.12 -8.11 -36.94
CA PHE A 167 -2.34 -8.69 -36.40
C PHE A 167 -3.56 -7.80 -36.67
N ILE A 168 -3.43 -6.48 -36.52
CA ILE A 168 -4.48 -5.49 -36.78
C ILE A 168 -4.99 -5.55 -38.22
N LYS A 169 -4.11 -5.65 -39.21
CA LYS A 169 -4.50 -5.72 -40.64
C LYS A 169 -5.31 -6.98 -40.99
N ASN A 170 -5.00 -8.09 -40.29
CA ASN A 170 -5.58 -9.40 -40.55
C ASN A 170 -6.81 -9.69 -39.68
N ASP A 171 -7.09 -8.84 -38.68
CA ASP A 171 -8.21 -9.04 -37.77
C ASP A 171 -9.55 -8.61 -38.42
N THR A 172 -10.40 -9.59 -38.67
CA THR A 172 -11.75 -9.35 -39.22
C THR A 172 -12.73 -8.79 -38.19
N ARG A 173 -12.46 -8.94 -36.89
CA ARG A 173 -13.30 -8.43 -35.79
C ARG A 173 -13.34 -6.91 -35.80
N ARG A 174 -12.18 -6.28 -36.03
CA ARG A 174 -12.03 -4.82 -36.12
C ARG A 174 -12.79 -4.22 -37.31
N LYS A 175 -12.84 -4.93 -38.43
CA LYS A 175 -13.62 -4.52 -39.63
C LYS A 175 -15.13 -4.58 -39.42
N LYS A 176 -15.62 -5.38 -38.47
CA LYS A 176 -17.04 -5.47 -38.14
C LYS A 176 -17.51 -4.39 -37.17
N LEU A 177 -16.61 -3.86 -36.33
CA LEU A 177 -16.93 -2.83 -35.33
C LEU A 177 -17.09 -1.43 -35.93
N PHE A 178 -16.47 -1.18 -37.09
CA PHE A 178 -16.70 0.02 -37.88
C PHE A 178 -17.11 -0.38 -39.30
N PRO A 179 -18.41 -0.66 -39.54
CA PRO A 179 -18.92 -0.64 -40.90
C PRO A 179 -18.74 0.79 -41.41
N LEU A 180 -17.81 0.95 -42.36
CA LEU A 180 -17.69 2.16 -43.17
C LEU A 180 -19.07 2.45 -43.79
N TYR A 181 -19.69 3.56 -43.39
CA TYR A 181 -20.65 4.29 -44.23
C TYR A 181 -19.89 5.06 -45.30
#